data_AF-A0A1B6Y9E4-F1
#
_entry.id   AF-A0A1B6Y9E4-F1
#
_cell.length_a   1.000
_cell.length_b   1.000
_cell.length_c   1.000
_cell.angle_alpha   90.00
_cell.angle_beta   90.00
_cell.angle_gamma   90.00
#
_symmetry.space_group_name_H-M   'P 1'
#
loop_
_entity.id
_entity.type
_entity.pdbx_description
1 polymer ?
#
loop_
_entity_poly.entity_id
_entity_poly.type
_entity_poly.pdbx_seq_one_letter_code
_entity_poly.pdbx_strand_id
1 'polypeptide(L)'
;MKSFNQVNFKWPLLIDPLEEESPKVEWVVNGFAARKYITVLGGPAGSGKSLFTQYLLQKRSNELFNVNRDGVCIYITGADTTSQEVVRRSHGIHNRSSVLIQEIPKEAVPYIADNKFYFSLVDHLSGVEVDTIVFDTIADFHFGNLYDPVEMNETMMAFRNLAERLNCAVILITHVTKGSNERIKYHIENISDSRIIGTKSDMVFAIKSEYRNDKTNLIELQNLKFRIDEIQPSVRMKIQKNENDKISILRTDDLFGHEEAQEFKTTKREKLIEEAKRLDEEGLSSREIGKKLNVSHTTANNYVKEN
;
A
#
# COMPACT_ATOMS: atom_id res chain seq x y z
N MET A 1 -16.07 -53.12 43.77
CA MET A 1 -15.60 -51.81 43.28
C MET A 1 -14.32 -52.05 42.49
N LYS A 2 -14.32 -51.82 41.16
CA LYS A 2 -13.12 -51.95 40.33
C LYS A 2 -12.32 -50.64 40.43
N SER A 3 -11.05 -50.74 40.81
CA SER A 3 -10.14 -49.58 40.87
C SER A 3 -9.89 -49.05 39.46
N PHE A 4 -10.12 -47.75 39.25
CA PHE A 4 -9.72 -47.08 38.02
C PHE A 4 -8.19 -46.95 38.00
N ASN A 5 -7.56 -47.55 36.99
CA ASN A 5 -6.15 -47.28 36.70
C ASN A 5 -6.04 -45.84 36.18
N GLN A 6 -5.33 -44.99 36.92
CA GLN A 6 -4.90 -43.68 36.42
C GLN A 6 -3.93 -43.91 35.26
N VAL A 7 -4.38 -43.63 34.04
CA VAL A 7 -3.50 -43.48 32.90
C VAL A 7 -2.76 -42.16 33.08
N ASN A 8 -1.46 -42.24 33.38
CA ASN A 8 -0.57 -41.08 33.40
C ASN A 8 -0.40 -40.57 31.96
N PHE A 9 -1.32 -39.70 31.55
CA PHE A 9 -1.23 -38.98 30.30
C PHE A 9 -0.13 -37.91 30.45
N LYS A 10 1.09 -38.23 30.00
CA LYS A 10 2.12 -37.20 29.80
C LYS A 10 1.67 -36.38 28.60
N TRP A 11 1.22 -35.16 28.83
CA TRP A 11 1.09 -34.18 27.76
C TRP A 11 2.43 -34.12 27.02
N PRO A 12 2.45 -34.19 25.66
CA PRO A 12 3.67 -33.91 24.92
C PRO A 12 4.18 -32.56 25.42
N LEU A 13 5.49 -32.46 25.63
CA LEU A 13 6.16 -31.20 25.96
C LEU A 13 5.51 -30.12 25.09
N LEU A 14 4.99 -29.06 25.72
CA LEU A 14 4.59 -27.84 25.04
C LEU A 14 5.86 -27.33 24.35
N ILE A 15 6.10 -27.80 23.13
CA ILE A 15 6.96 -27.12 22.18
C ILE A 15 6.28 -25.77 22.03
N ASP A 16 6.95 -24.70 22.40
CA ASP A 16 6.46 -23.38 22.03
C ASP A 16 6.40 -23.38 20.50
N PRO A 17 5.22 -23.34 19.87
CA PRO A 17 5.12 -23.34 18.41
C PRO A 17 5.79 -22.10 17.79
N LEU A 18 6.21 -21.14 18.60
CA LEU A 18 6.99 -19.96 18.21
C LEU A 18 8.52 -20.18 18.27
N GLU A 19 9.00 -21.29 18.85
CA GLU A 19 10.43 -21.65 18.86
C GLU A 19 10.87 -22.45 17.61
N GLU A 20 9.92 -22.89 16.77
CA GLU A 20 10.25 -23.47 15.47
C GLU A 20 10.75 -22.36 14.54
N GLU A 21 11.95 -22.53 13.95
CA GLU A 21 12.49 -21.58 12.97
C GLU A 21 11.47 -21.40 11.85
N SER A 22 10.76 -20.26 11.89
CA SER A 22 9.75 -19.94 10.88
C SER A 22 10.41 -20.00 9.50
N PRO A 23 9.78 -20.65 8.51
CA PRO A 23 10.36 -20.79 7.19
C PRO A 23 10.72 -19.41 6.65
N LYS A 24 11.96 -19.28 6.13
CA LYS A 24 12.45 -18.01 5.61
C LYS A 24 11.54 -17.51 4.50
N VAL A 25 11.07 -16.27 4.66
CA VAL A 25 10.20 -15.60 3.69
C VAL A 25 11.00 -15.31 2.42
N GLU A 26 10.53 -15.84 1.29
CA GLU A 26 11.11 -15.58 -0.02
C GLU A 26 10.55 -14.29 -0.63
N TRP A 27 11.20 -13.17 -0.33
CA TRP A 27 10.86 -11.86 -0.87
C TRP A 27 11.15 -11.75 -2.37
N VAL A 28 10.18 -11.21 -3.12
CA VAL A 28 10.35 -10.74 -4.50
C VAL A 28 10.68 -9.25 -4.50
N VAL A 29 9.95 -8.48 -3.68
CA VAL A 29 10.26 -7.09 -3.35
C VAL A 29 10.28 -6.99 -1.83
N ASN A 30 11.46 -6.80 -1.24
CA ASN A 30 11.61 -6.77 0.22
C ASN A 30 10.66 -5.74 0.83
N GLY A 31 9.86 -6.16 1.81
CA GLY A 31 8.92 -5.28 2.49
C GLY A 31 7.62 -4.99 1.73
N PHE A 32 7.41 -5.57 0.53
CA PHE A 32 6.23 -5.30 -0.30
C PHE A 32 5.58 -6.55 -0.91
N ALA A 33 6.35 -7.47 -1.47
CA ALA A 33 5.83 -8.66 -2.17
C ALA A 33 6.70 -9.90 -1.89
N ALA A 34 6.08 -11.03 -1.54
CA ALA A 34 6.77 -12.30 -1.24
C ALA A 34 6.07 -13.49 -1.91
N ARG A 35 6.82 -14.53 -2.30
CA ARG A 35 6.29 -15.73 -2.96
C ARG A 35 5.26 -16.44 -2.07
N LYS A 36 4.19 -16.96 -2.68
CA LYS A 36 3.03 -17.62 -2.03
C LYS A 36 2.13 -16.67 -1.20
N TYR A 37 2.43 -15.37 -1.21
CA TYR A 37 1.67 -14.36 -0.48
C TYR A 37 0.90 -13.42 -1.41
N ILE A 38 -0.17 -12.84 -0.86
CA ILE A 38 -1.05 -11.88 -1.51
C ILE A 38 -0.79 -10.48 -0.92
N THR A 39 -0.48 -9.55 -1.81
CA THR A 39 -0.33 -8.13 -1.52
C THR A 39 -1.50 -7.36 -2.13
N VAL A 40 -2.13 -6.49 -1.35
CA VAL A 40 -3.15 -5.56 -1.85
C VAL A 40 -2.60 -4.15 -1.85
N LEU A 41 -2.72 -3.46 -2.97
CA LEU A 41 -2.40 -2.04 -3.10
C LEU A 41 -3.69 -1.26 -3.41
N GLY A 42 -4.16 -0.52 -2.41
CA GLY A 42 -5.31 0.38 -2.53
C GLY A 42 -4.92 1.83 -2.75
N GLY A 43 -5.83 2.62 -3.31
CA GLY A 43 -5.67 4.06 -3.47
C GLY A 43 -6.72 4.69 -4.39
N PRO A 44 -6.90 6.02 -4.33
CA PRO A 44 -7.82 6.74 -5.22
C PRO A 44 -7.54 6.49 -6.71
N ALA A 45 -8.51 6.81 -7.56
CA ALA A 45 -8.26 6.86 -9.01
C ALA A 45 -7.16 7.91 -9.29
N GLY A 46 -6.23 7.58 -10.20
CA GLY A 46 -5.13 8.49 -10.56
C GLY A 46 -3.98 8.60 -9.53
N SER A 47 -4.06 7.93 -8.38
CA SER A 47 -3.05 8.02 -7.30
C SER A 47 -1.68 7.39 -7.61
N GLY A 48 -1.49 6.85 -8.83
CA GLY A 48 -0.23 6.26 -9.26
C GLY A 48 -0.03 4.78 -8.91
N LYS A 49 -1.04 4.05 -8.40
CA LYS A 49 -0.95 2.60 -8.06
C LYS A 49 -0.24 1.76 -9.13
N SER A 50 -0.80 1.73 -10.33
CA SER A 50 -0.26 0.94 -11.45
C SER A 50 1.15 1.37 -11.84
N LEU A 51 1.44 2.68 -11.81
CA LEU A 51 2.77 3.21 -12.10
C LEU A 51 3.78 2.79 -11.03
N PHE A 52 3.41 2.90 -9.76
CA PHE A 52 4.24 2.50 -8.63
C PHE A 52 4.55 1.00 -8.66
N THR A 53 3.54 0.16 -8.84
CA THR A 53 3.71 -1.31 -8.96
C THR A 53 4.62 -1.65 -10.14
N GLN A 54 4.41 -1.05 -11.32
CA GLN A 54 5.29 -1.27 -12.47
C GLN A 54 6.72 -0.79 -12.21
N TYR A 55 6.90 0.35 -11.54
CA TYR A 55 8.22 0.89 -11.19
C TYR A 55 8.98 -0.06 -10.25
N LEU A 56 8.31 -0.59 -9.22
CA LEU A 56 8.91 -1.56 -8.31
C LEU A 56 9.34 -2.84 -9.03
N LEU A 57 8.51 -3.38 -9.92
CA LEU A 57 8.75 -4.69 -10.54
C LEU A 57 9.69 -4.63 -11.76
N GLN A 58 9.87 -3.45 -12.37
CA GLN A 58 10.78 -3.28 -13.52
C GLN A 58 12.20 -2.88 -13.12
N LYS A 59 12.38 -2.26 -11.95
CA LYS A 59 13.67 -1.73 -11.54
C LYS A 59 14.45 -2.76 -10.71
N ARG A 60 15.35 -3.48 -11.39
CA ARG A 60 16.24 -4.54 -10.86
C ARG A 60 17.08 -4.12 -9.64
N SER A 61 17.32 -2.83 -9.47
CA SER A 61 17.91 -2.24 -8.26
C SER A 61 17.14 -0.97 -7.92
N ASN A 62 16.31 -1.06 -6.89
CA ASN A 62 15.57 0.08 -6.40
C ASN A 62 16.05 0.40 -4.98
N GLU A 63 16.44 1.65 -4.74
CA GLU A 63 16.80 2.11 -3.40
C GLU A 63 15.54 2.26 -2.51
N LEU A 64 14.34 2.29 -3.11
CA LEU A 64 13.09 2.38 -2.36
C LEU A 64 12.83 1.12 -1.53
N PHE A 65 13.05 -0.05 -2.14
CA PHE A 65 12.87 -1.36 -1.56
C PHE A 65 13.95 -2.24 -2.15
N ASN A 66 14.65 -3.02 -1.33
CA ASN A 66 15.65 -3.97 -1.81
C ASN A 66 14.95 -5.02 -2.71
N VAL A 67 14.84 -4.73 -4.00
CA VAL A 67 14.28 -5.63 -5.00
C VAL A 67 15.34 -6.69 -5.26
N ASN A 68 15.09 -7.89 -4.78
CA ASN A 68 15.86 -9.04 -5.20
C ASN A 68 15.17 -9.59 -6.45
N ARG A 69 15.72 -9.34 -7.64
CA ARG A 69 15.80 -10.29 -8.79
C ARG A 69 15.70 -9.66 -10.19
N ASP A 70 16.21 -10.44 -11.14
CA ASP A 70 15.90 -10.48 -12.58
C ASP A 70 14.59 -11.24 -12.90
N GLY A 71 13.62 -11.23 -11.98
CA GLY A 71 12.45 -12.12 -12.01
C GLY A 71 11.40 -11.76 -13.06
N VAL A 72 10.57 -12.72 -13.46
CA VAL A 72 9.49 -12.49 -14.45
C VAL A 72 8.24 -11.99 -13.73
N CYS A 73 7.74 -10.85 -14.16
CA CYS A 73 6.47 -10.29 -13.71
C CYS A 73 5.43 -10.41 -14.83
N ILE A 74 4.29 -11.02 -14.53
CA ILE A 74 3.12 -11.02 -15.41
C ILE A 74 2.15 -9.93 -14.96
N TYR A 75 1.86 -8.98 -15.84
CA TYR A 75 0.88 -7.93 -15.60
C TYR A 75 -0.39 -8.24 -16.37
N ILE A 76 -1.49 -8.52 -15.66
CA ILE A 76 -2.78 -8.84 -16.25
C ILE A 76 -3.69 -7.62 -16.07
N THR A 77 -4.09 -7.05 -17.21
CA THR A 77 -4.91 -5.84 -17.25
C THR A 77 -6.39 -6.19 -17.38
N GLY A 78 -7.22 -5.58 -16.53
CA GLY A 78 -8.67 -5.60 -16.64
C GLY A 78 -9.22 -4.51 -17.56
N ALA A 79 -10.51 -4.17 -17.45
CA ALA A 79 -11.18 -3.25 -18.36
C ALA A 79 -10.69 -1.79 -18.20
N ASP A 80 -10.26 -1.41 -17.00
CA ASP A 80 -9.87 -0.03 -16.67
C ASP A 80 -8.45 0.34 -17.11
N THR A 81 -7.63 -0.63 -17.53
CA THR A 81 -6.25 -0.39 -17.99
C THR A 81 -6.01 -1.08 -19.33
N THR A 82 -5.52 -0.32 -20.32
CA THR A 82 -5.11 -0.90 -21.60
C THR A 82 -3.65 -1.33 -21.55
N SER A 83 -3.28 -2.36 -22.32
CA SER A 83 -1.86 -2.72 -22.46
C SER A 83 -1.02 -1.60 -23.03
N GLN A 84 -1.59 -0.77 -23.90
CA GLN A 84 -0.89 0.41 -24.43
C GLN A 84 -0.46 1.35 -23.29
N GLU A 85 -1.30 1.55 -22.28
CA GLU A 85 -0.95 2.35 -21.10
C GLU A 85 0.14 1.70 -20.24
N VAL A 86 0.10 0.37 -20.07
CA VAL A 86 1.15 -0.38 -19.36
C VAL A 86 2.47 -0.32 -20.12
N VAL A 87 2.45 -0.53 -21.44
CA VAL A 87 3.61 -0.41 -22.32
C VAL A 87 4.18 1.01 -22.27
N ARG A 88 3.34 2.05 -22.34
CA ARG A 88 3.76 3.45 -22.28
C ARG A 88 4.47 3.77 -20.97
N ARG A 89 3.95 3.29 -19.83
CA ARG A 89 4.58 3.45 -18.51
C ARG A 89 5.90 2.70 -18.42
N SER A 90 5.94 1.47 -18.92
CA SER A 90 7.15 0.64 -18.99
C SER A 90 8.28 1.33 -19.76
N HIS A 91 7.97 1.92 -20.92
CA HIS A 91 8.93 2.72 -21.70
C HIS A 91 9.44 3.96 -20.93
N GLY A 92 8.59 4.54 -20.09
CA GLY A 92 8.92 5.67 -19.23
C GLY A 92 9.86 5.31 -18.08
N ILE A 93 9.74 4.12 -17.46
CA ILE A 93 10.51 3.72 -16.27
C ILE A 93 11.98 3.37 -16.59
N HIS A 94 12.25 2.92 -17.82
CA HIS A 94 13.59 2.57 -18.30
C HIS A 94 14.22 1.33 -17.63
N ASN A 95 13.79 0.14 -18.02
CA ASN A 95 14.63 -1.08 -17.97
C ASN A 95 14.09 -2.17 -18.91
N ARG A 96 14.95 -3.07 -19.41
CA ARG A 96 14.54 -4.15 -20.32
C ARG A 96 13.67 -5.20 -19.58
N SER A 97 12.37 -5.11 -19.84
CA SER A 97 11.40 -6.21 -20.03
C SER A 97 11.50 -7.43 -19.12
N SER A 98 11.45 -7.24 -17.79
CA SER A 98 11.01 -8.30 -16.86
C SER A 98 9.48 -8.39 -16.78
N VAL A 99 8.76 -7.34 -17.18
CA VAL A 99 7.30 -7.31 -17.18
C VAL A 99 6.76 -7.77 -18.52
N LEU A 100 6.10 -8.93 -18.52
CA LEU A 100 5.29 -9.44 -19.61
C LEU A 100 3.85 -8.99 -19.39
N ILE A 101 3.22 -8.45 -20.41
CA ILE A 101 1.84 -7.97 -20.35
C ILE A 101 0.97 -9.05 -20.99
N GLN A 102 -0.01 -9.53 -20.23
CA GLN A 102 -0.97 -10.50 -20.72
C GLN A 102 -2.34 -9.82 -20.87
N GLU A 103 -2.77 -9.62 -22.10
CA GLU A 103 -4.15 -9.25 -22.38
C GLU A 103 -5.06 -10.44 -22.20
N ILE A 104 -6.19 -10.18 -21.55
CA ILE A 104 -7.30 -11.12 -21.50
C ILE A 104 -8.03 -11.02 -22.84
N PRO A 105 -8.30 -12.16 -23.52
CA PRO A 105 -9.14 -12.16 -24.71
C PRO A 105 -10.50 -11.50 -24.43
N LYS A 106 -11.01 -10.70 -25.37
CA LYS A 106 -12.27 -9.94 -25.17
C LYS A 106 -13.47 -10.84 -24.89
N GLU A 107 -13.42 -12.06 -25.39
CA GLU A 107 -14.46 -13.08 -25.23
C GLU A 107 -14.30 -13.90 -23.95
N ALA A 108 -13.16 -13.78 -23.26
CA ALA A 108 -12.93 -14.49 -22.01
C ALA A 108 -13.66 -13.79 -20.86
N VAL A 109 -14.10 -14.61 -19.92
CA VAL A 109 -14.70 -14.17 -18.66
C VAL A 109 -13.60 -14.30 -17.60
N PRO A 110 -12.92 -13.20 -17.20
CA PRO A 110 -11.66 -13.28 -16.47
C PRO A 110 -11.80 -13.48 -14.95
N TYR A 111 -12.82 -14.20 -14.51
CA TYR A 111 -13.04 -14.38 -13.08
C TYR A 111 -12.07 -15.44 -12.54
N ILE A 112 -11.26 -15.08 -11.54
CA ILE A 112 -10.24 -15.99 -11.03
C ILE A 112 -10.84 -17.22 -10.34
N ALA A 113 -12.07 -17.10 -9.82
CA ALA A 113 -12.82 -18.21 -9.23
C ALA A 113 -13.48 -19.12 -10.28
N ASP A 114 -13.54 -18.71 -11.55
CA ASP A 114 -13.99 -19.59 -12.63
C ASP A 114 -12.90 -20.63 -12.94
N ASN A 115 -13.27 -21.90 -12.82
CA ASN A 115 -12.33 -23.01 -13.02
C ASN A 115 -11.69 -22.98 -14.42
N LYS A 116 -12.44 -22.63 -15.46
CA LYS A 116 -11.93 -22.65 -16.83
C LYS A 116 -10.87 -21.56 -17.01
N PHE A 117 -11.13 -20.34 -16.54
CA PHE A 117 -10.14 -19.28 -16.55
C PHE A 117 -8.93 -19.61 -15.67
N TYR A 118 -9.16 -20.07 -14.44
CA TYR A 118 -8.10 -20.44 -13.49
C TYR A 118 -7.15 -21.49 -14.07
N PHE A 119 -7.67 -22.62 -14.55
CA PHE A 119 -6.84 -23.68 -15.12
C PHE A 119 -6.15 -23.23 -16.40
N SER A 120 -6.83 -22.48 -17.27
CA SER A 120 -6.20 -21.93 -18.48
C SER A 120 -5.03 -21.00 -18.13
N LEU A 121 -5.16 -20.16 -17.10
CA LEU A 121 -4.11 -19.27 -16.64
C LEU A 121 -2.93 -20.07 -16.06
N VAL A 122 -3.22 -21.04 -15.17
CA VAL A 122 -2.21 -21.92 -14.59
C VAL A 122 -1.46 -22.69 -15.67
N ASP A 123 -2.17 -23.29 -16.63
CA ASP A 123 -1.56 -24.08 -17.70
C ASP A 123 -0.72 -23.19 -18.62
N HIS A 124 -1.17 -21.96 -18.91
CA HIS A 124 -0.40 -21.02 -19.73
C HIS A 124 0.90 -20.57 -19.04
N LEU A 125 0.86 -20.41 -17.71
CA LEU A 125 2.02 -20.03 -16.91
C LEU A 125 2.86 -21.23 -16.46
N SER A 126 2.37 -22.46 -16.65
CA SER A 126 3.08 -23.68 -16.31
C SER A 126 4.30 -23.85 -17.21
N GLY A 127 5.48 -23.85 -16.60
CA GLY A 127 6.75 -23.92 -17.32
C GLY A 127 7.46 -22.57 -17.51
N VAL A 128 6.83 -21.47 -17.10
CA VAL A 128 7.49 -20.17 -16.95
C VAL A 128 7.76 -19.94 -15.47
N GLU A 129 9.01 -19.63 -15.11
CA GLU A 129 9.32 -19.20 -13.74
C GLU A 129 8.79 -17.78 -13.53
N VAL A 130 7.60 -17.68 -12.95
CA VAL A 130 6.96 -16.41 -12.62
C VAL A 130 7.29 -16.03 -11.18
N ASP A 131 7.83 -14.83 -10.98
CA ASP A 131 8.08 -14.27 -9.65
C ASP A 131 6.86 -13.53 -9.11
N THR A 132 6.15 -12.81 -9.98
CA THR A 132 5.00 -12.00 -9.57
C THR A 132 3.92 -11.96 -10.63
N ILE A 133 2.66 -12.00 -10.19
CA ILE A 133 1.48 -11.76 -11.02
C ILE A 133 0.74 -10.55 -10.45
N VAL A 134 0.46 -9.56 -11.30
CA VAL A 134 -0.29 -8.36 -10.95
C VAL A 134 -1.66 -8.41 -11.61
N PHE A 135 -2.71 -8.15 -10.83
CA PHE A 135 -4.09 -8.00 -11.29
C PHE A 135 -4.54 -6.55 -11.11
N ASP A 136 -4.76 -5.84 -12.22
CA ASP A 136 -5.12 -4.41 -12.24
C ASP A 136 -6.43 -4.18 -13.01
N THR A 137 -7.60 -4.12 -12.37
CA THR A 137 -7.86 -4.15 -10.91
C THR A 137 -8.56 -5.43 -10.47
N ILE A 138 -8.53 -5.77 -9.18
CA ILE A 138 -9.23 -6.96 -8.63
C ILE A 138 -10.72 -7.02 -9.01
N ALA A 139 -11.37 -5.86 -9.17
CA ALA A 139 -12.77 -5.78 -9.54
C ALA A 139 -13.05 -6.43 -10.91
N ASP A 140 -12.08 -6.41 -11.82
CA ASP A 140 -12.20 -7.03 -13.15
C ASP A 140 -12.10 -8.55 -13.10
N PHE A 141 -11.54 -9.12 -12.04
CA PHE A 141 -11.26 -10.56 -11.89
C PHE A 141 -12.16 -11.25 -10.86
N HIS A 142 -13.14 -10.52 -10.35
CA HIS A 142 -14.13 -11.00 -9.39
C HIS A 142 -15.49 -11.13 -10.08
N PHE A 143 -16.15 -12.25 -9.85
CA PHE A 143 -17.55 -12.41 -10.28
C PHE A 143 -18.48 -11.86 -9.22
N GLY A 144 -19.43 -11.02 -9.64
CA GLY A 144 -20.53 -10.60 -8.79
C GLY A 144 -20.23 -9.34 -7.98
N ASN A 145 -20.73 -9.30 -6.75
CA ASN A 145 -20.69 -8.10 -5.93
C ASN A 145 -19.50 -8.16 -4.97
N LEU A 146 -18.61 -7.15 -5.02
CA LEU A 146 -17.44 -7.04 -4.12
C LEU A 146 -17.85 -7.06 -2.62
N TYR A 147 -19.07 -6.67 -2.30
CA TYR A 147 -19.62 -6.70 -0.94
C TYR A 147 -20.15 -8.08 -0.52
N ASP A 148 -20.29 -9.04 -1.42
CA ASP A 148 -20.67 -10.42 -1.08
C ASP A 148 -19.47 -11.16 -0.47
N PRO A 149 -19.53 -11.52 0.82
CA PRO A 149 -18.40 -12.14 1.50
C PRO A 149 -18.12 -13.56 1.01
N VAL A 150 -19.12 -14.28 0.48
CA VAL A 150 -18.96 -15.66 -0.01
C VAL A 150 -18.20 -15.63 -1.32
N GLU A 151 -18.69 -14.89 -2.32
CA GLU A 151 -18.07 -14.76 -3.64
C GLU A 151 -16.64 -14.17 -3.51
N MET A 152 -16.45 -13.18 -2.65
CA MET A 152 -15.13 -12.59 -2.42
C MET A 152 -14.18 -13.57 -1.71
N ASN A 153 -14.67 -14.39 -0.78
CA ASN A 153 -13.82 -15.39 -0.13
C ASN A 153 -13.36 -16.46 -1.12
N GLU A 154 -14.24 -16.91 -2.02
CA GLU A 154 -13.87 -17.83 -3.12
C GLU A 154 -12.82 -17.20 -4.04
N THR A 155 -13.02 -15.94 -4.41
CA THR A 155 -12.07 -15.16 -5.23
C THR A 155 -10.69 -15.08 -4.56
N MET A 156 -10.63 -14.71 -3.28
CA MET A 156 -9.37 -14.62 -2.54
C MET A 156 -8.70 -15.98 -2.32
N MET A 157 -9.48 -17.06 -2.15
CA MET A 157 -8.95 -18.42 -2.10
C MET A 157 -8.36 -18.86 -3.44
N ALA A 158 -8.98 -18.49 -4.57
CA ALA A 158 -8.42 -18.77 -5.88
C ALA A 158 -7.08 -18.04 -6.10
N PHE A 159 -6.96 -16.76 -5.72
CA PHE A 159 -5.68 -16.05 -5.75
C PHE A 159 -4.61 -16.68 -4.84
N ARG A 160 -5.01 -17.16 -3.65
CA ARG A 160 -4.10 -17.87 -2.73
C ARG A 160 -3.56 -19.13 -3.37
N ASN A 161 -4.45 -19.95 -3.92
CA ASN A 161 -4.10 -21.19 -4.59
C ASN A 161 -3.19 -20.92 -5.80
N LEU A 162 -3.43 -19.84 -6.55
CA LEU A 162 -2.57 -19.43 -7.65
C LEU A 162 -1.15 -19.09 -7.16
N ALA A 163 -1.05 -18.26 -6.11
CA ALA A 163 0.24 -17.86 -5.52
C ALA A 163 1.04 -19.06 -5.02
N GLU A 164 0.38 -19.99 -4.31
CA GLU A 164 1.00 -21.21 -3.79
C GLU A 164 1.41 -22.17 -4.91
N ARG A 165 0.51 -22.43 -5.87
CA ARG A 165 0.73 -23.40 -6.95
C ARG A 165 1.83 -22.98 -7.90
N LEU A 166 1.89 -21.69 -8.26
CA LEU A 166 2.95 -21.15 -9.12
C LEU A 166 4.17 -20.68 -8.32
N ASN A 167 4.16 -20.86 -6.99
CA ASN A 167 5.20 -20.36 -6.08
C ASN A 167 5.54 -18.88 -6.32
N CYS A 168 4.56 -18.02 -6.63
CA CYS A 168 4.78 -16.63 -7.01
C CYS A 168 4.13 -15.65 -6.03
N ALA A 169 4.52 -14.37 -6.07
CA ALA A 169 3.79 -13.31 -5.37
C ALA A 169 2.57 -12.89 -6.19
N VAL A 170 1.44 -12.66 -5.54
CA VAL A 170 0.25 -12.09 -6.19
C VAL A 170 0.01 -10.68 -5.67
N ILE A 171 -0.10 -9.70 -6.57
CA ILE A 171 -0.40 -8.31 -6.24
C ILE A 171 -1.76 -7.95 -6.83
N LEU A 172 -2.67 -7.51 -5.96
CA LEU A 172 -4.02 -7.10 -6.30
C LEU A 172 -4.14 -5.59 -6.17
N ILE A 173 -4.42 -4.89 -7.27
CA ILE A 173 -4.68 -3.46 -7.26
C ILE A 173 -6.18 -3.24 -7.05
N THR A 174 -6.53 -2.32 -6.14
CA THR A 174 -7.92 -1.99 -5.84
C THR A 174 -8.11 -0.49 -5.64
N HIS A 175 -9.34 -0.03 -5.78
CA HIS A 175 -9.71 1.33 -5.44
C HIS A 175 -10.00 1.44 -3.94
N VAL A 176 -10.07 2.68 -3.45
CA VAL A 176 -10.57 2.97 -2.11
C VAL A 176 -12.03 3.35 -2.18
N THR A 177 -12.75 3.13 -1.08
CA THR A 177 -14.17 3.48 -0.99
C THR A 177 -14.39 4.98 -1.17
N LYS A 178 -15.49 5.35 -1.85
CA LYS A 178 -15.87 6.75 -2.10
C LYS A 178 -15.95 7.52 -0.77
N GLY A 179 -15.21 8.63 -0.66
CA GLY A 179 -15.14 9.46 0.56
C GLY A 179 -13.88 9.26 1.41
N SER A 180 -13.01 8.31 1.07
CA SER A 180 -11.71 8.15 1.72
C SER A 180 -10.56 8.91 1.03
N ASN A 181 -10.85 9.58 -0.10
CA ASN A 181 -9.85 10.29 -0.91
C ASN A 181 -9.17 11.46 -0.19
N GLU A 182 -9.82 12.07 0.81
CA GLU A 182 -9.32 13.24 1.54
C GLU A 182 -8.66 12.88 2.87
N ARG A 183 -8.50 11.58 3.18
CA ARG A 183 -7.95 11.16 4.47
C ARG A 183 -6.43 11.29 4.50
N ILE A 184 -5.94 11.82 5.61
CA ILE A 184 -4.50 11.90 5.92
C ILE A 184 -3.91 10.49 6.10
N LYS A 185 -4.67 9.59 6.73
CA LYS A 185 -4.29 8.20 7.01
C LYS A 185 -5.39 7.24 6.61
N TYR A 186 -5.03 6.21 5.86
CA TYR A 186 -5.94 5.12 5.50
C TYR A 186 -6.00 4.08 6.62
N HIS A 187 -7.16 3.44 6.73
CA HIS A 187 -7.36 2.22 7.50
C HIS A 187 -7.63 1.06 6.55
N ILE A 188 -7.43 -0.18 7.03
CA ILE A 188 -7.69 -1.39 6.23
C ILE A 188 -9.13 -1.35 5.69
N GLU A 189 -10.10 -0.86 6.44
CA GLU A 189 -11.50 -0.75 6.01
C GLU A 189 -11.73 0.26 4.86
N ASN A 190 -10.76 1.13 4.61
CA ASN A 190 -10.82 2.09 3.50
C ASN A 190 -10.19 1.53 2.23
N ILE A 191 -9.30 0.56 2.39
CA ILE A 191 -8.62 -0.12 1.30
C ILE A 191 -9.37 -1.39 1.01
N SER A 192 -9.75 -1.58 -0.25
CA SER A 192 -10.56 -2.68 -0.74
C SER A 192 -12.05 -2.48 -0.55
N ASP A 193 -12.78 -2.67 -1.65
CA ASP A 193 -14.24 -2.64 -1.72
C ASP A 193 -14.92 -3.74 -0.88
N SER A 194 -14.15 -4.55 -0.15
CA SER A 194 -14.61 -5.66 0.67
C SER A 194 -13.72 -5.91 1.88
N ARG A 195 -14.30 -6.01 3.09
CA ARG A 195 -13.57 -6.40 4.31
C ARG A 195 -12.82 -7.74 4.16
N ILE A 196 -13.32 -8.63 3.29
CA ILE A 196 -12.71 -9.93 3.04
C ILE A 196 -11.32 -9.79 2.42
N ILE A 197 -11.13 -8.87 1.47
CA ILE A 197 -9.82 -8.63 0.84
C ILE A 197 -8.79 -8.24 1.91
N GLY A 198 -9.11 -7.27 2.77
CA GLY A 198 -8.25 -6.87 3.87
C GLY A 198 -7.92 -8.00 4.84
N THR A 199 -8.89 -8.88 5.16
CA THR A 199 -8.69 -10.00 6.11
C THR A 199 -7.92 -11.17 5.51
N LYS A 200 -8.07 -11.47 4.21
CA LYS A 200 -7.47 -12.65 3.55
C LYS A 200 -6.11 -12.38 2.92
N SER A 201 -5.77 -11.11 2.69
CA SER A 201 -4.44 -10.71 2.21
C SER A 201 -3.38 -10.81 3.31
N ASP A 202 -2.12 -10.93 2.93
CA ASP A 202 -1.02 -10.97 3.91
C ASP A 202 -0.43 -9.59 4.15
N MET A 203 -0.40 -8.80 3.09
CA MET A 203 0.09 -7.43 3.09
C MET A 203 -0.96 -6.52 2.48
N VAL A 204 -1.24 -5.37 3.13
CA VAL A 204 -2.16 -4.37 2.62
C VAL A 204 -1.49 -3.02 2.71
N PHE A 205 -1.38 -2.36 1.55
CA PHE A 205 -0.83 -1.04 1.42
C PHE A 205 -1.87 -0.07 0.87
N ALA A 206 -1.77 1.19 1.28
CA ALA A 206 -2.47 2.30 0.67
C ALA A 206 -1.48 3.25 0.01
N ILE A 207 -1.81 3.78 -1.16
CA ILE A 207 -1.09 4.90 -1.76
C ILE A 207 -1.88 6.20 -1.59
N LYS A 208 -1.36 7.07 -0.73
CA LYS A 208 -1.75 8.48 -0.65
C LYS A 208 -0.98 9.25 -1.71
N SER A 209 -1.61 10.24 -2.35
CA SER A 209 -1.03 10.88 -3.53
C SER A 209 -1.54 12.30 -3.74
N GLU A 210 -0.59 13.23 -3.92
CA GLU A 210 -0.81 14.55 -4.54
C GLU A 210 -0.33 14.56 -6.01
N TYR A 211 0.10 13.40 -6.52
CA TYR A 211 0.45 13.21 -7.91
C TYR A 211 -0.70 13.67 -8.83
N ARG A 212 -0.34 14.53 -9.78
CA ARG A 212 -1.22 15.20 -10.77
C ARG A 212 -2.24 16.20 -10.21
N ASN A 213 -2.42 16.30 -8.90
CA ASN A 213 -3.36 17.26 -8.30
C ASN A 213 -2.64 18.57 -7.94
N ASP A 214 -1.49 18.51 -7.26
CA ASP A 214 -0.93 19.69 -6.56
C ASP A 214 0.51 20.04 -6.94
N LYS A 215 1.01 19.53 -8.07
CA LYS A 215 2.37 19.73 -8.63
C LYS A 215 3.54 19.15 -7.82
N THR A 216 3.34 18.73 -6.57
CA THR A 216 4.41 18.17 -5.74
C THR A 216 4.90 16.80 -6.24
N ASN A 217 4.03 16.07 -6.95
CA ASN A 217 4.25 14.68 -7.40
C ASN A 217 4.59 13.72 -6.25
N LEU A 218 4.13 14.04 -5.05
CA LEU A 218 4.34 13.22 -3.87
C LEU A 218 3.34 12.05 -3.83
N ILE A 219 3.86 10.91 -3.42
CA ILE A 219 3.11 9.72 -3.05
C ILE A 219 3.62 9.22 -1.70
N GLU A 220 2.76 8.58 -0.93
CA GLU A 220 3.13 7.90 0.30
C GLU A 220 2.52 6.50 0.31
N LEU A 221 3.37 5.50 0.49
CA LEU A 221 2.95 4.13 0.68
C LEU A 221 2.75 3.88 2.18
N GLN A 222 1.51 3.76 2.61
CA GLN A 222 1.14 3.45 3.99
C GLN A 222 0.97 1.93 4.15
N ASN A 223 1.74 1.32 5.05
CA ASN A 223 1.54 -0.08 5.43
C ASN A 223 0.38 -0.17 6.43
N LEU A 224 -0.70 -0.84 6.03
CA LEU A 224 -1.89 -0.98 6.85
C LEU A 224 -1.98 -2.36 7.52
N LYS A 225 -1.35 -3.36 6.90
CA LYS A 225 -1.32 -4.73 7.40
C LYS A 225 -0.08 -5.42 6.88
N PHE A 226 0.58 -6.13 7.79
CA PHE A 226 1.75 -6.95 7.49
C PHE A 226 1.71 -8.20 8.37
N ARG A 227 1.48 -9.37 7.77
CA ARG A 227 1.41 -10.66 8.50
C ARG A 227 2.72 -11.43 8.55
N ILE A 228 3.64 -11.07 7.67
CA ILE A 228 4.80 -11.88 7.34
C ILE A 228 6.01 -11.53 8.21
N ASP A 229 6.06 -10.29 8.69
CA ASP A 229 7.15 -9.72 9.47
C ASP A 229 6.62 -8.48 10.23
N GLU A 230 7.50 -7.67 10.80
CA GLU A 230 7.16 -6.42 11.48
C GLU A 230 6.57 -5.37 10.52
N ILE A 231 5.56 -4.65 11.00
CA ILE A 231 4.92 -3.57 10.26
C ILE A 231 5.96 -2.51 9.92
N GLN A 232 6.17 -2.30 8.63
CA GLN A 232 7.10 -1.31 8.11
C GLN A 232 6.51 0.10 8.21
N PRO A 233 7.33 1.14 8.48
CA PRO A 233 6.88 2.52 8.47
C PRO A 233 6.38 2.93 7.08
N SER A 234 5.55 3.97 7.04
CA SER A 234 5.11 4.53 5.76
C SER A 234 6.30 5.12 5.01
N VAL A 235 6.33 4.94 3.69
CA VAL A 235 7.43 5.42 2.84
C VAL A 235 6.91 6.53 1.95
N ARG A 236 7.43 7.74 2.14
CA ARG A 236 7.11 8.88 1.29
C ARG A 236 8.10 8.99 0.14
N MET A 237 7.58 9.29 -1.04
CA MET A 237 8.31 9.29 -2.28
C MET A 237 7.85 10.40 -3.23
N LYS A 238 8.72 10.77 -4.15
CA LYS A 238 8.46 11.76 -5.20
C LYS A 238 8.60 11.13 -6.57
N ILE A 239 7.59 11.32 -7.40
CA ILE A 239 7.63 10.91 -8.81
C ILE A 239 8.22 12.06 -9.62
N GLN A 240 9.31 11.81 -10.33
CA GLN A 240 9.95 12.82 -11.17
C GLN A 240 10.41 12.23 -12.50
N LYS A 241 10.58 13.10 -13.49
CA LYS A 241 11.19 12.75 -14.77
C LYS A 241 12.64 13.23 -14.76
N ASN A 242 13.56 12.37 -15.17
CA ASN A 242 14.96 12.77 -15.37
C ASN A 242 15.14 13.50 -16.70
N GLU A 243 16.38 13.92 -16.99
CA GLU A 243 16.75 14.65 -18.23
C GLU A 243 16.39 13.90 -19.53
N ASN A 244 16.25 12.57 -19.47
CA ASN A 244 15.87 11.70 -20.59
C ASN A 244 14.37 11.38 -20.64
N ASP A 245 13.54 12.19 -19.97
CA ASP A 245 12.09 12.00 -19.80
C ASP A 245 11.69 10.69 -19.10
N LYS A 246 12.63 10.07 -18.36
CA LYS A 246 12.39 8.80 -17.68
C LYS A 246 11.86 9.00 -16.27
N ILE A 247 10.86 8.19 -15.93
CA ILE A 247 10.20 8.22 -14.65
C ILE A 247 11.11 7.58 -13.60
N SER A 248 11.35 8.32 -12.53
CA SER A 248 11.98 7.83 -11.31
C SER A 248 11.07 8.12 -10.12
N ILE A 249 11.08 7.20 -9.16
CA ILE A 249 10.44 7.37 -7.86
C ILE A 249 11.57 7.30 -6.83
N LEU A 250 11.73 8.38 -6.06
CA LEU A 250 12.78 8.52 -5.03
C LEU A 250 12.15 8.75 -3.66
N ARG A 251 12.79 8.27 -2.59
CA ARG A 251 12.39 8.61 -1.21
C ARG A 251 12.54 10.11 -1.00
N THR A 252 11.68 10.69 -0.18
CA THR A 252 11.74 12.11 0.19
C THR A 252 11.14 12.32 1.57
N ASP A 253 11.63 13.35 2.25
CA ASP A 253 11.05 13.86 3.49
C ASP A 253 10.10 15.05 3.25
N ASP A 254 9.95 15.50 1.99
CA ASP A 254 9.02 16.57 1.58
C ASP A 254 7.64 16.33 2.19
N LEU A 255 6.96 17.39 2.65
CA LEU A 255 5.63 17.29 3.22
C LEU A 255 4.56 17.40 2.13
N PHE A 256 3.41 16.78 2.37
CA PHE A 256 2.23 17.06 1.56
C PHE A 256 1.73 18.49 1.81
N GLY A 257 1.08 19.15 0.85
CA GLY A 257 0.71 20.56 0.96
C GLY A 257 -0.17 20.90 2.17
N HIS A 258 -1.03 19.97 2.60
CA HIS A 258 -1.82 20.12 3.82
C HIS A 258 -0.98 19.99 5.11
N GLU A 259 0.07 19.18 5.08
CA GLU A 259 1.04 19.04 6.18
C GLU A 259 1.90 20.30 6.28
N GLU A 260 2.40 20.81 5.15
CA GLU A 260 3.11 22.11 5.08
C GLU A 260 2.24 23.25 5.63
N ALA A 261 0.96 23.29 5.25
CA ALA A 261 0.03 24.31 5.74
C ALA A 261 -0.25 24.19 7.24
N GLN A 262 -0.25 22.97 7.80
CA GLN A 262 -0.38 22.74 9.24
C GLN A 262 0.89 23.15 9.97
N GLU A 263 2.06 22.75 9.49
CA GLU A 263 3.36 23.11 10.06
C GLU A 263 3.52 24.64 10.07
N PHE A 264 3.23 25.31 8.96
CA PHE A 264 3.25 26.78 8.89
C PHE A 264 2.32 27.44 9.90
N LYS A 265 1.11 26.91 10.10
CA LYS A 265 0.17 27.41 11.12
C LYS A 265 0.72 27.19 12.54
N THR A 266 1.34 26.05 12.81
CA THR A 266 1.96 25.72 14.09
C THR A 266 3.14 26.64 14.37
N THR A 267 4.10 26.77 13.44
CA THR A 267 5.24 27.68 13.58
C THR A 267 4.81 29.13 13.73
N LYS A 268 3.79 29.57 12.97
CA LYS A 268 3.23 30.93 13.14
C LYS A 268 2.62 31.13 14.52
N ARG A 269 1.91 30.12 15.04
CA ARG A 269 1.34 30.14 16.38
C ARG A 269 2.41 30.16 17.46
N GLU A 270 3.47 29.37 17.33
CA GLU A 270 4.61 29.34 18.25
C GLU A 270 5.31 30.70 18.32
N LYS A 271 5.56 31.34 17.17
CA LYS A 271 6.10 32.70 17.12
C LYS A 271 5.20 33.73 17.82
N LEU A 272 3.88 33.59 17.67
CA LEU A 272 2.92 34.46 18.38
C LEU A 272 2.92 34.20 19.89
N ILE A 273 3.14 32.95 20.33
CA ILE A 273 3.27 32.59 21.74
C ILE A 273 4.55 33.19 22.33
N GLU A 274 5.68 33.02 21.66
CA GLU A 274 6.98 33.55 22.09
C GLU A 274 6.95 35.08 22.18
N GLU A 275 6.41 35.76 21.17
CA GLU A 275 6.28 37.22 21.19
C GLU A 275 5.27 37.71 22.24
N ALA A 276 4.17 36.96 22.48
CA ALA A 276 3.22 37.29 23.55
C ALA A 276 3.88 37.21 24.93
N LYS A 277 4.70 36.17 25.19
CA LYS A 277 5.47 36.03 26.44
C LYS A 277 6.48 37.17 26.60
N ARG A 278 7.22 37.51 25.54
CA ARG A 278 8.17 38.63 25.54
C ARG A 278 7.49 39.98 25.89
N LEU A 279 6.31 40.25 25.32
CA LEU A 279 5.55 41.47 25.60
C LEU A 279 4.96 41.50 27.01
N ASP A 280 4.61 40.33 27.57
CA ASP A 280 4.15 40.21 28.96
C ASP A 280 5.29 40.49 29.95
N GLU A 281 6.51 40.00 29.67
CA GLU A 281 7.72 40.31 30.42
C GLU A 281 8.09 41.82 30.36
N GLU A 282 7.77 42.50 29.26
CA GLU A 282 7.85 43.97 29.15
C GLU A 282 6.76 44.71 29.96
N GLY A 283 5.83 43.98 30.60
CA GLY A 283 4.78 44.52 31.47
C GLY A 283 3.51 44.95 30.74
N LEU A 284 3.30 44.54 29.48
CA LEU A 284 2.08 44.87 28.75
C LEU A 284 0.90 44.02 29.23
N SER A 285 -0.29 44.63 29.29
CA SER A 285 -1.52 43.89 29.59
C SER A 285 -1.94 43.01 28.40
N SER A 286 -2.66 41.91 28.65
CA SER A 286 -3.14 41.02 27.57
C SER A 286 -3.99 41.72 26.51
N ARG A 287 -4.62 42.86 26.85
CA ARG A 287 -5.38 43.69 25.89
C ARG A 287 -4.45 44.46 24.93
N GLU A 288 -3.32 44.95 25.43
CA GLU A 288 -2.28 45.62 24.63
C GLU A 288 -1.52 44.62 23.77
N ILE A 289 -1.19 43.45 24.32
CA ILE A 289 -0.58 42.32 23.58
C ILE A 289 -1.49 41.90 22.43
N GLY A 290 -2.79 41.69 22.70
CA GLY A 290 -3.77 41.34 21.67
C GLY A 290 -3.83 42.38 20.54
N LYS A 291 -3.77 43.67 20.87
CA LYS A 291 -3.73 44.75 19.87
C LYS A 291 -2.44 44.72 19.03
N LYS A 292 -1.28 44.52 19.66
CA LYS A 292 0.03 44.43 18.96
C LYS A 292 0.11 43.21 18.03
N LEU A 293 -0.40 42.06 18.48
CA LEU A 293 -0.37 40.81 17.73
C LEU A 293 -1.56 40.62 16.78
N ASN A 294 -2.51 41.57 16.78
CA ASN A 294 -3.76 41.50 16.03
C ASN A 294 -4.58 40.21 16.34
N VAL A 295 -4.71 39.89 17.63
CA VAL A 295 -5.51 38.77 18.14
C VAL A 295 -6.43 39.25 19.27
N SER A 296 -7.43 38.44 19.64
CA SER A 296 -8.31 38.77 20.76
C SER A 296 -7.52 38.81 22.08
N HIS A 297 -7.94 39.64 23.04
CA HIS A 297 -7.28 39.72 24.36
C HIS A 297 -7.30 38.37 25.10
N THR A 298 -8.35 37.56 24.91
CA THR A 298 -8.45 36.21 25.45
C THR A 298 -7.42 35.28 24.84
N THR A 299 -7.22 35.35 23.51
CA THR A 299 -6.19 34.58 22.80
C THR A 299 -4.79 34.96 23.26
N ALA A 300 -4.50 36.25 23.41
CA ALA A 300 -3.23 36.74 23.93
C ALA A 300 -2.96 36.25 25.36
N ASN A 301 -3.96 36.30 26.26
CA ASN A 301 -3.85 35.76 27.62
C ASN A 301 -3.56 34.25 27.63
N ASN A 302 -4.17 33.50 26.71
CA ASN A 302 -3.90 32.07 26.57
C ASN A 302 -2.47 31.81 26.11
N TYR A 303 -1.95 32.59 25.14
CA TYR A 303 -0.58 32.46 24.67
C TYR A 303 0.46 32.71 25.77
N VAL A 304 0.25 33.72 26.62
CA VAL A 304 1.15 34.00 27.77
C VAL A 304 1.16 32.84 28.77
N LYS A 305 0.00 32.21 29.01
CA LYS A 305 -0.17 31.13 30.00
C LYS A 305 0.17 29.73 29.47
N GLU A 306 0.39 29.60 28.17
CA GLU A 306 0.70 28.32 27.54
C GLU A 306 2.17 27.97 27.86
N ASN A 307 2.40 26.90 28.62
CA ASN A 307 3.74 26.44 28.99
C ASN A 307 4.48 25.87 27.78
#